data_AF-A0A6A4NFG0-F1
#
_entry.id   AF-A0A6A4NFG0-F1
#
_cell.length_a   1.000
_cell.length_b   1.000
_cell.length_c   1.000
_cell.angle_alpha   90.00
_cell.angle_beta   90.00
_cell.angle_gamma   90.00
#
_symmetry.space_group_name_H-M   'P 1'
#
loop_
_entity.id
_entity.type
_entity.pdbx_description
1 polymer ?
#
loop_
_entity_poly.entity_id
_entity_poly.type
_entity_poly.pdbx_seq_one_letter_code
_entity_poly.pdbx_strand_id
1 'polypeptide(L)'
;MAKQLDTAVNSRGEHTEYEPLIPEEKKTSMQILCFNLRWKRILVLMIVWLSFLLLQIIKSMLWTELCRFSGAKIYPGRGIRFIRGDSQVFLFVNSKCKRYFHNRLKPSKLTWTAMFRKQHKKDAAQEAVKKKRRATKKPYSRSIVGATLEVIQKRRTEKPEVRDAAREAALREIKERIKKTKDEKKAKKAEVSAKSQKSGKGNVSKGAAPKGPKLGGGGGKR
;
A
#
# COMPACT_ATOMS: atom_id res chain seq x y z
N MET A 1 10.20 56.51 -3.45
CA MET A 1 10.83 57.58 -4.25
C MET A 1 9.99 58.83 -4.09
N ALA A 2 10.43 59.74 -3.21
CA ALA A 2 9.77 61.02 -2.99
C ALA A 2 10.05 61.94 -4.18
N LYS A 3 9.01 62.48 -4.82
CA LYS A 3 9.16 63.55 -5.81
C LYS A 3 9.17 64.87 -5.04
N GLN A 4 10.21 65.66 -5.22
CA GLN A 4 10.28 67.04 -4.72
C GLN A 4 9.10 67.85 -5.29
N LEU A 5 8.44 68.61 -4.43
CA LEU A 5 7.47 69.63 -4.81
C LEU A 5 8.24 70.94 -4.96
N ASP A 6 8.31 71.46 -6.18
CA ASP A 6 8.97 72.73 -6.46
C ASP A 6 8.05 73.89 -6.05
N THR A 7 8.37 74.55 -4.93
CA THR A 7 7.71 75.79 -4.51
C THR A 7 8.45 76.98 -5.11
N ALA A 8 7.88 77.61 -6.15
CA ALA A 8 8.41 78.84 -6.72
C ALA A 8 8.03 80.04 -5.83
N VAL A 9 9.03 80.65 -5.19
CA VAL A 9 8.88 81.89 -4.39
C VAL A 9 9.10 83.09 -5.31
N ASN A 10 8.13 84.01 -5.35
CA ASN A 10 8.29 85.29 -6.07
C ASN A 10 8.98 86.32 -5.16
N SER A 11 9.62 87.33 -5.75
CA SER A 11 10.58 88.27 -5.11
C SER A 11 10.06 89.14 -3.94
N ARG A 12 8.80 88.98 -3.52
CA ARG A 12 8.20 89.62 -2.33
C ARG A 12 7.95 88.68 -1.14
N GLY A 13 8.34 87.40 -1.23
CA GLY A 13 8.39 86.51 -0.07
C GLY A 13 7.05 86.01 0.49
N GLU A 14 5.95 86.13 -0.24
CA GLU A 14 4.69 85.50 0.16
C GLU A 14 4.62 84.05 -0.37
N HIS A 15 4.46 83.09 0.54
CA HIS A 15 4.14 81.71 0.20
C HIS A 15 2.68 81.63 -0.21
N THR A 16 2.43 81.59 -1.52
CA THR A 16 1.13 81.13 -2.01
C THR A 16 1.13 79.61 -1.93
N GLU A 17 0.46 79.08 -0.92
CA GLU A 17 0.17 77.66 -0.81
C GLU A 17 -0.85 77.32 -1.90
N TYR A 18 -0.36 77.04 -3.11
CA TYR A 18 -1.22 76.60 -4.20
C TYR A 18 -1.57 75.13 -3.93
N GLU A 19 -2.67 74.90 -3.23
CA GLU A 19 -3.27 73.57 -3.15
C GLU A 19 -3.70 73.18 -4.58
N PRO A 20 -3.06 72.19 -5.21
CA PRO A 20 -3.52 71.73 -6.50
C PRO A 20 -4.86 71.03 -6.25
N LEU A 21 -5.95 71.76 -6.45
CA LEU A 21 -7.29 71.22 -6.62
C LEU A 21 -7.27 70.33 -7.87
N ILE A 22 -6.73 69.12 -7.74
CA ILE A 22 -6.98 68.04 -8.69
C ILE A 22 -8.48 67.86 -8.62
N PRO A 23 -9.25 68.17 -9.68
CA PRO A 23 -10.64 67.80 -9.70
C PRO A 23 -10.62 66.27 -9.67
N GLU A 24 -11.09 65.67 -8.57
CA GLU A 24 -11.49 64.27 -8.61
C GLU A 24 -12.56 64.20 -9.71
N GLU A 25 -12.15 63.80 -10.92
CA GLU A 25 -13.04 63.54 -12.04
C GLU A 25 -14.02 62.47 -11.54
N LYS A 26 -15.17 62.91 -11.01
CA LYS A 26 -16.31 62.07 -10.72
C LYS A 26 -16.82 61.61 -12.06
N LYS A 27 -16.19 60.56 -12.60
CA LYS A 27 -16.58 59.89 -13.84
C LYS A 27 -18.08 59.68 -13.78
N THR A 28 -18.80 60.25 -14.73
CA THR A 28 -20.26 60.16 -14.75
C THR A 28 -20.66 58.69 -14.71
N SER A 29 -21.74 58.36 -14.01
CA SER A 29 -22.21 56.98 -13.84
C SER A 29 -22.31 56.23 -15.18
N MET A 30 -22.66 56.96 -16.25
CA MET A 30 -22.67 56.47 -17.63
C MET A 30 -21.27 56.11 -18.17
N GLN A 31 -20.23 56.92 -17.89
CA GLN A 31 -18.85 56.58 -18.25
C GLN A 31 -18.33 55.36 -17.46
N ILE A 32 -18.68 55.24 -16.18
CA ILE A 32 -18.32 54.07 -15.35
C ILE A 32 -18.99 52.80 -15.88
N LEU A 33 -20.26 52.88 -16.31
CA LEU A 33 -20.99 51.76 -16.90
C LEU A 33 -20.40 51.36 -18.26
N CYS A 34 -20.10 52.31 -19.14
CA CYS A 34 -19.44 52.04 -20.41
C CYS A 34 -18.04 51.45 -20.22
N PHE A 35 -17.27 51.94 -19.23
CA PHE A 35 -15.95 51.40 -18.88
C PHE A 35 -16.07 49.98 -18.30
N ASN A 36 -17.05 49.72 -17.43
CA ASN A 36 -17.34 48.38 -16.90
C ASN A 36 -17.82 47.41 -17.98
N LEU A 37 -18.66 47.85 -18.92
CA LEU A 37 -19.08 47.01 -20.05
C LEU A 37 -17.90 46.71 -20.98
N ARG A 38 -17.03 47.69 -21.24
CA ARG A 38 -15.84 47.50 -22.06
C ARG A 38 -14.84 46.54 -21.40
N TRP A 39 -14.62 46.69 -20.09
CA TRP A 39 -13.76 45.78 -19.31
C TRP A 39 -14.36 44.39 -19.14
N LYS A 40 -15.68 44.26 -18.93
CA LYS A 40 -16.38 42.97 -18.93
C LYS A 40 -16.26 42.27 -20.28
N ARG A 41 -16.41 43.01 -21.39
CA ARG A 41 -16.21 42.45 -22.75
C ARG A 41 -14.76 42.04 -23.00
N ILE A 42 -13.79 42.84 -22.56
CA ILE A 42 -12.36 42.49 -22.64
C ILE A 42 -12.04 41.27 -21.77
N LEU A 43 -12.58 41.18 -20.55
CA LEU A 43 -12.42 40.03 -19.67
C LEU A 43 -13.03 38.76 -20.27
N VAL A 44 -14.24 38.84 -20.84
CA VAL A 44 -14.86 37.71 -21.54
C VAL A 44 -14.00 37.27 -22.73
N LEU A 45 -13.46 38.20 -23.52
CA LEU A 45 -12.54 37.87 -24.62
C LEU A 45 -11.26 37.21 -24.12
N MET A 46 -10.66 37.70 -23.04
CA MET A 46 -9.46 37.09 -22.44
C MET A 46 -9.75 35.70 -21.88
N ILE A 47 -10.89 35.48 -21.23
CA ILE A 47 -11.31 34.16 -20.71
C ILE A 47 -11.52 33.18 -21.86
N VAL A 48 -12.19 33.60 -22.94
CA VAL A 48 -12.38 32.75 -24.13
C VAL A 48 -11.04 32.44 -24.79
N TRP A 49 -10.15 33.42 -24.89
CA TRP A 49 -8.81 33.23 -25.48
C TRP A 49 -7.92 32.31 -24.63
N LEU A 50 -7.93 32.48 -23.31
CA LEU A 50 -7.25 31.59 -22.36
C LEU A 50 -7.83 30.17 -22.39
N SER A 51 -9.15 30.04 -22.49
CA SER A 51 -9.83 28.74 -22.62
C SER A 51 -9.46 28.05 -23.93
N PHE A 52 -9.42 28.79 -25.04
CA PHE A 52 -8.99 28.27 -26.34
C PHE A 52 -7.52 27.84 -26.31
N LEU A 53 -6.63 28.65 -25.72
CA LEU A 53 -5.22 28.29 -25.55
C LEU A 53 -5.05 27.06 -24.66
N LEU A 54 -5.84 26.96 -23.58
CA LEU A 54 -5.85 25.79 -22.70
C LEU A 54 -6.29 24.53 -23.46
N LEU A 55 -7.36 24.61 -24.25
CA LEU A 55 -7.81 23.51 -25.11
C LEU A 55 -6.74 23.10 -26.14
N GLN A 56 -6.04 24.07 -26.73
CA GLN A 56 -4.96 23.82 -27.68
C GLN A 56 -3.77 23.11 -27.01
N ILE A 57 -3.40 23.52 -25.79
CA ILE A 57 -2.34 22.88 -25.00
C ILE A 57 -2.75 21.45 -24.62
N ILE A 58 -3.98 21.25 -24.16
CA ILE A 58 -4.51 19.93 -23.80
C ILE A 58 -4.49 19.00 -25.02
N LYS A 59 -4.94 19.47 -26.19
CA LYS A 59 -4.94 18.67 -27.42
C LYS A 59 -3.53 18.28 -27.87
N SER A 60 -2.56 19.19 -27.75
CA SER A 60 -1.14 18.90 -28.03
C SER A 60 -0.55 17.85 -27.08
N MET A 61 -0.90 17.90 -25.79
CA MET A 61 -0.45 16.92 -24.80
C MET A 61 -1.07 15.53 -25.00
N LEU A 62 -2.37 15.47 -25.31
CA LEU A 62 -3.05 14.19 -25.52
C LEU A 62 -2.57 13.45 -26.77
N TRP A 63 -2.15 14.17 -27.81
CA TRP A 63 -1.74 13.61 -29.09
C TRP A 63 -0.22 13.40 -29.18
N THR A 64 0.39 12.94 -28.10
CA THR A 64 1.81 12.59 -28.08
C THR A 64 2.01 11.10 -28.30
N GLU A 65 2.64 10.78 -29.42
CA GLU A 65 3.01 9.42 -29.74
C GLU A 65 4.37 9.07 -29.10
N LEU A 66 4.65 7.79 -28.88
CA LEU A 66 5.94 7.36 -28.35
C LEU A 66 6.80 6.74 -29.46
N CYS A 67 8.07 7.15 -29.54
CA CYS A 67 9.03 6.48 -30.38
C CYS A 67 9.26 5.05 -29.93
N ARG A 68 9.06 4.07 -30.83
CA ARG A 68 9.22 2.64 -30.52
C ARG A 68 10.67 2.27 -30.17
N PHE A 69 11.65 2.99 -30.71
CA PHE A 69 13.07 2.69 -30.50
C PHE A 69 13.65 3.40 -29.27
N SER A 70 13.54 4.73 -29.22
CA SER A 70 14.15 5.52 -28.14
C SER A 70 13.27 5.68 -26.90
N GLY A 71 11.95 5.54 -27.04
CA GLY A 71 10.98 5.85 -25.97
C GLY A 71 10.79 7.34 -25.72
N ALA A 72 11.24 8.21 -26.63
CA ALA A 72 11.00 9.65 -26.54
C ALA A 72 9.61 10.03 -27.09
N LYS A 73 9.03 11.10 -26.53
CA LYS A 73 7.73 11.64 -26.97
C LYS A 73 7.86 12.30 -28.34
N ILE A 74 6.91 12.01 -29.22
CA ILE A 74 6.76 12.55 -30.58
C ILE A 74 5.50 13.41 -30.56
N TYR A 75 5.68 14.70 -30.82
CA TYR A 75 4.59 15.65 -30.98
C TYR A 75 4.05 15.60 -32.41
N PRO A 76 2.77 15.97 -32.64
CA PRO A 76 2.19 15.99 -33.98
C PRO A 76 3.04 16.86 -34.92
N GLY A 77 3.13 16.44 -36.18
CA GLY A 77 3.97 17.10 -37.19
C GLY A 77 5.47 16.75 -37.12
N ARG A 78 5.89 15.87 -36.20
CA ARG A 78 7.28 15.41 -36.10
C ARG A 78 7.38 13.88 -36.22
N GLY A 79 8.56 13.42 -36.64
CA GLY A 79 8.90 12.00 -36.70
C GLY A 79 8.60 11.36 -38.05
N ILE A 80 8.83 10.06 -38.11
CA ILE A 80 8.68 9.23 -39.32
C ILE A 80 7.87 8.00 -38.94
N ARG A 81 6.83 7.72 -39.72
CA ARG A 81 6.03 6.49 -39.63
C ARG A 81 6.55 5.47 -40.64
N PHE A 82 6.96 4.31 -40.15
CA PHE A 82 7.40 3.19 -40.97
C PHE A 82 6.41 2.03 -40.80
N ILE A 83 5.88 1.54 -41.91
CA ILE A 83 4.98 0.38 -41.92
C ILE A 83 5.80 -0.80 -42.44
N ARG A 84 5.93 -1.84 -41.62
CA ARG A 84 6.59 -3.09 -42.02
C ARG A 84 5.57 -3.98 -42.76
N GLY A 85 6.06 -4.90 -43.60
CA GLY A 85 5.21 -5.80 -44.40
C GLY A 85 4.25 -6.69 -43.59
N ASP A 86 4.50 -6.87 -42.29
CA ASP A 86 3.61 -7.53 -41.33
C ASP A 86 2.50 -6.60 -40.79
N SER A 87 2.25 -5.46 -41.45
CA SER A 87 1.33 -4.37 -41.06
C SER A 87 1.68 -3.65 -39.75
N GLN A 88 2.83 -3.93 -39.14
CA GLN A 88 3.23 -3.25 -37.90
C GLN A 88 3.68 -1.82 -38.19
N VAL A 89 3.08 -0.88 -37.46
CA VAL A 89 3.40 0.56 -37.54
C VAL A 89 4.46 0.91 -36.50
N PHE A 90 5.58 1.43 -36.97
CA PHE A 90 6.69 1.92 -36.14
C PHE A 90 6.80 3.44 -36.26
N LEU A 91 6.80 4.12 -35.12
CA LEU A 91 7.00 5.57 -35.04
C LEU A 91 8.42 5.85 -34.54
N PHE A 92 9.12 6.73 -35.26
CA PHE A 92 10.48 7.15 -34.96
C PHE A 92 10.56 8.68 -34.80
N VAL A 93 11.27 9.18 -33.78
CA VAL A 93 11.47 10.64 -33.63
C VAL A 93 12.34 11.21 -34.75
N ASN A 94 13.45 10.53 -35.04
CA ASN A 94 14.51 11.02 -35.92
C ASN A 94 14.98 9.91 -36.86
N SER A 95 15.61 10.28 -37.98
CA SER A 95 16.25 9.34 -38.92
C SER A 95 17.31 8.45 -38.27
N LYS A 96 17.98 8.92 -37.20
CA LYS A 96 18.89 8.12 -36.37
C LYS A 96 18.22 6.86 -35.81
N CYS A 97 17.00 7.00 -35.28
CA CYS A 97 16.25 5.86 -34.72
C CYS A 97 15.81 4.89 -35.82
N LYS A 98 15.36 5.42 -36.97
CA LYS A 98 15.01 4.62 -38.15
C LYS A 98 16.22 3.80 -38.65
N ARG A 99 17.39 4.44 -38.78
CA ARG A 99 18.63 3.77 -39.21
C ARG A 99 19.03 2.63 -38.27
N TYR A 100 19.03 2.86 -36.95
CA TYR A 100 19.35 1.80 -35.99
C TYR A 100 18.36 0.64 -36.01
N PHE A 101 17.07 0.93 -36.27
CA PHE A 101 16.06 -0.11 -36.45
C PHE A 101 16.31 -0.97 -37.69
N HIS A 102 16.65 -0.37 -38.84
CA HIS A 102 17.00 -1.14 -40.04
C HIS A 102 18.30 -1.93 -39.88
N ASN A 103 19.27 -1.40 -39.13
CA ASN A 103 20.50 -2.11 -38.76
C ASN A 103 20.27 -3.21 -37.69
N ARG A 104 19.02 -3.46 -37.29
CA ARG A 104 18.64 -4.49 -36.31
C ARG A 104 19.34 -4.33 -34.95
N LEU A 105 19.70 -3.10 -34.59
CA LEU A 105 20.26 -2.81 -33.28
C LEU A 105 19.17 -2.91 -32.21
N LYS A 106 19.51 -3.53 -31.08
CA LYS A 106 18.58 -3.67 -29.95
C LYS A 106 18.65 -2.41 -29.08
N PRO A 107 17.52 -1.71 -28.82
CA PRO A 107 17.49 -0.53 -27.94
C PRO A 107 18.10 -0.79 -26.56
N SER A 108 17.91 -2.01 -26.02
CA SER A 108 18.48 -2.44 -24.73
C SER A 108 19.99 -2.36 -24.62
N LYS A 109 20.73 -2.29 -25.74
CA LYS A 109 22.20 -2.14 -25.76
C LYS A 109 22.67 -0.70 -25.87
N LEU A 110 21.78 0.25 -26.17
CA LEU A 110 22.11 1.66 -26.39
C LEU A 110 21.80 2.48 -25.15
N THR A 111 22.84 3.02 -24.52
CA THR A 111 22.82 3.67 -23.20
C THR A 111 21.81 4.81 -23.04
N TRP A 112 21.56 5.56 -24.12
CA TRP A 112 20.70 6.74 -24.13
C TRP A 112 19.20 6.42 -24.31
N THR A 113 18.84 5.18 -24.65
CA THR A 113 17.44 4.80 -24.86
C THR A 113 16.71 4.59 -23.54
N ALA A 114 15.39 4.81 -23.54
CA ALA A 114 14.55 4.54 -22.37
C ALA A 114 14.61 3.06 -21.94
N MET A 115 14.68 2.13 -22.90
CA MET A 115 14.74 0.69 -22.61
C MET A 115 16.02 0.30 -21.84
N PHE A 116 17.17 0.83 -22.26
CA PHE A 116 18.45 0.61 -21.56
C PHE A 116 18.38 1.14 -20.13
N ARG A 117 17.89 2.38 -19.95
CA ARG A 117 17.79 3.02 -18.64
C ARG A 117 16.88 2.23 -17.69
N LYS A 118 15.76 1.72 -18.20
CA LYS A 118 14.84 0.87 -17.44
C LYS A 118 15.49 -0.44 -16.99
N GLN A 119 16.25 -1.11 -17.86
CA GLN A 119 16.95 -2.36 -17.52
C GLN A 119 18.07 -2.13 -16.50
N HIS A 120 18.80 -1.02 -16.63
CA HIS A 120 19.90 -0.65 -15.74
C HIS A 120 19.44 0.16 -14.52
N LYS A 121 18.12 0.23 -14.26
CA LYS A 121 17.53 0.93 -13.10
C LYS A 121 17.97 2.39 -12.97
N LYS A 122 18.25 3.07 -14.09
CA LYS A 122 18.62 4.50 -14.11
C LYS A 122 17.42 5.44 -13.96
N ASP A 123 16.21 4.90 -13.91
CA ASP A 123 14.99 5.68 -13.77
C ASP A 123 14.53 5.71 -12.30
N ALA A 124 14.67 6.87 -11.66
CA ALA A 124 14.40 7.08 -10.23
C ALA A 124 12.97 6.69 -9.80
N ALA A 125 12.01 6.72 -10.72
CA ALA A 125 10.61 6.38 -10.44
C ALA A 125 10.42 4.92 -9.97
N GLN A 126 11.29 3.99 -10.39
CA GLN A 126 11.18 2.58 -9.99
C GLN A 126 11.61 2.36 -8.53
N GLU A 127 12.52 3.17 -8.01
CA GLU A 127 12.95 3.08 -6.61
C GLU A 127 11.89 3.60 -5.65
N ALA A 128 11.14 4.63 -6.05
CA ALA A 128 10.07 5.23 -5.25
C ALA A 128 8.94 4.23 -4.93
N VAL A 129 8.60 3.33 -5.86
CA VAL A 129 7.53 2.33 -5.68
C VAL A 129 7.92 1.26 -4.66
N LYS A 130 9.19 0.83 -4.64
CA LYS A 130 9.66 -0.19 -3.69
C LYS A 130 9.55 0.25 -2.23
N LYS A 131 9.73 1.54 -1.95
CA LYS A 131 9.63 2.08 -0.59
C LYS A 131 8.20 2.03 -0.01
N LYS A 132 7.18 1.81 -0.85
CA LYS A 132 5.76 1.99 -0.47
C LYS A 132 4.99 0.68 -0.27
N ARG A 133 5.65 -0.46 -0.02
CA ARG A 133 4.95 -1.71 0.32
C ARG A 133 4.36 -1.62 1.73
N ARG A 134 3.13 -1.10 1.86
CA ARG A 134 2.36 -1.17 3.11
C ARG A 134 1.99 -2.61 3.40
N ALA A 135 2.41 -3.13 4.54
CA ALA A 135 1.88 -4.39 5.06
C ALA A 135 0.38 -4.21 5.35
N THR A 136 -0.47 -4.96 4.64
CA THR A 136 -1.90 -4.98 4.92
C THR A 136 -2.12 -5.66 6.26
N LYS A 137 -2.58 -4.92 7.28
CA LYS A 137 -2.97 -5.51 8.57
C LYS A 137 -4.19 -6.39 8.34
N LYS A 138 -4.02 -7.72 8.36
CA LYS A 138 -5.15 -8.64 8.31
C LYS A 138 -5.91 -8.53 9.64
N PRO A 139 -7.23 -8.26 9.65
CA PRO A 139 -8.00 -8.29 10.89
C PRO A 139 -8.00 -9.73 11.42
N TYR A 140 -7.38 -9.93 12.57
CA TYR A 140 -7.11 -11.24 13.16
C TYR A 140 -8.36 -11.90 13.78
N SER A 141 -9.42 -11.14 14.04
CA SER A 141 -10.59 -11.64 14.76
C SER A 141 -11.84 -11.63 13.89
N ARG A 142 -12.33 -12.82 13.55
CA ARG A 142 -13.67 -13.06 13.01
C ARG A 142 -14.47 -13.85 14.04
N SER A 143 -15.78 -13.63 14.11
CA SER A 143 -16.69 -14.51 14.86
C SER A 143 -16.79 -15.87 14.16
N ILE A 144 -17.09 -16.90 14.95
CA ILE A 144 -17.30 -18.28 14.46
C ILE A 144 -18.77 -18.60 14.71
N VAL A 145 -19.43 -19.32 13.80
CA VAL A 145 -20.82 -19.74 13.99
C VAL A 145 -20.93 -20.53 15.30
N GLY A 146 -21.82 -20.10 16.21
CA GLY A 146 -21.99 -20.67 17.54
C GLY A 146 -21.17 -20.00 18.67
N ALA A 147 -20.30 -19.04 18.38
CA ALA A 147 -19.62 -18.23 19.40
C ALA A 147 -19.39 -16.79 18.93
N THR A 148 -19.94 -15.82 19.66
CA THR A 148 -19.70 -14.40 19.36
C THR A 148 -18.25 -14.01 19.70
N LEU A 149 -17.75 -12.98 19.01
CA LEU A 149 -16.37 -12.49 19.15
C LEU A 149 -16.04 -12.14 20.61
N GLU A 150 -17.01 -11.61 21.35
CA GLU A 150 -16.87 -11.22 22.76
C GLU A 150 -16.68 -12.41 23.70
N VAL A 151 -17.37 -13.52 23.44
CA VAL A 151 -17.22 -14.76 24.24
C VAL A 151 -15.83 -15.36 24.03
N ILE A 152 -15.33 -15.34 22.79
CA ILE A 152 -13.98 -15.81 22.45
C ILE A 152 -12.91 -14.95 23.11
N GLN A 153 -13.10 -13.63 23.13
CA GLN A 153 -12.17 -12.70 23.79
C GLN A 153 -12.17 -12.90 25.30
N LYS A 154 -13.35 -12.97 25.94
CA LYS A 154 -13.48 -13.21 27.38
C LYS A 154 -12.80 -14.51 27.82
N ARG A 155 -13.05 -15.61 27.12
CA ARG A 155 -12.38 -16.90 27.37
C ARG A 155 -10.87 -16.87 27.12
N ARG A 156 -10.38 -15.99 26.25
CA ARG A 156 -8.93 -15.85 25.97
C ARG A 156 -8.24 -14.98 27.01
N THR A 157 -8.93 -13.99 27.56
CA THR A 157 -8.41 -13.06 28.57
C THR A 157 -8.59 -13.55 30.02
N GLU A 158 -9.24 -14.70 30.23
CA GLU A 158 -9.32 -15.34 31.55
C GLU A 158 -7.92 -15.55 32.15
N LYS A 159 -7.77 -15.11 33.41
CA LYS A 159 -6.52 -15.21 34.15
C LYS A 159 -6.07 -16.67 34.26
N PRO A 160 -4.76 -16.95 34.19
CA PRO A 160 -4.23 -18.32 34.22
C PRO A 160 -4.68 -19.09 35.47
N GLU A 161 -4.80 -18.42 36.62
CA GLU A 161 -5.27 -19.00 37.88
C GLU A 161 -6.68 -19.61 37.77
N VAL A 162 -7.60 -18.95 37.06
CA VAL A 162 -8.97 -19.44 36.85
C VAL A 162 -8.96 -20.65 35.90
N ARG A 163 -8.07 -20.64 34.90
CA ARG A 163 -7.90 -21.77 33.97
C ARG A 163 -7.34 -23.00 34.67
N ASP A 164 -6.36 -22.80 35.53
CA ASP A 164 -5.68 -23.89 36.24
C ASP A 164 -6.58 -24.45 37.34
N ALA A 165 -7.33 -23.61 38.07
CA ALA A 165 -8.37 -24.07 38.99
C ALA A 165 -9.45 -24.92 38.28
N ALA A 166 -9.90 -24.50 37.10
CA ALA A 166 -10.86 -25.27 36.30
C ALA A 166 -10.28 -26.60 35.80
N ARG A 167 -9.00 -26.63 35.40
CA ARG A 167 -8.30 -27.87 35.05
C ARG A 167 -8.16 -28.82 36.24
N GLU A 168 -7.79 -28.31 37.40
CA GLU A 168 -7.63 -29.12 38.61
C GLU A 168 -8.97 -29.66 39.13
N ALA A 169 -10.04 -28.90 39.01
CA ALA A 169 -11.40 -29.37 39.30
C ALA A 169 -11.81 -30.52 38.35
N ALA A 170 -11.58 -30.34 37.04
CA ALA A 170 -11.86 -31.39 36.05
C ALA A 170 -11.00 -32.64 36.27
N LEU A 171 -9.71 -32.49 36.60
CA LEU A 171 -8.83 -33.62 36.90
C LEU A 171 -9.25 -34.36 38.17
N ARG A 172 -9.76 -33.66 39.19
CA ARG A 172 -10.33 -34.28 40.40
C ARG A 172 -11.57 -35.10 40.07
N GLU A 173 -12.50 -34.53 39.30
CA GLU A 173 -13.71 -35.24 38.87
C GLU A 173 -13.36 -36.50 38.05
N ILE A 174 -12.41 -36.41 37.11
CA ILE A 174 -11.95 -37.56 36.32
C ILE A 174 -11.32 -38.63 37.22
N LYS A 175 -10.49 -38.24 38.19
CA LYS A 175 -9.87 -39.18 39.14
C LYS A 175 -10.92 -39.88 40.01
N GLU A 176 -11.95 -39.17 40.44
CA GLU A 176 -13.06 -39.73 41.21
C GLU A 176 -13.90 -40.70 40.38
N ARG A 177 -14.20 -40.37 39.11
CA ARG A 177 -14.87 -41.28 38.16
C ARG A 177 -14.05 -42.55 37.93
N ILE A 178 -12.72 -42.42 37.79
CA ILE A 178 -11.81 -43.56 37.64
C ILE A 178 -11.75 -44.40 38.91
N LYS A 179 -11.77 -43.78 40.10
CA LYS A 179 -11.79 -44.50 41.37
C LYS A 179 -13.09 -45.30 41.54
N LYS A 180 -14.25 -44.67 41.30
CA LYS A 180 -15.57 -45.33 41.33
C LYS A 180 -15.63 -46.52 40.36
N THR A 181 -15.21 -46.34 39.12
CA THR A 181 -15.17 -47.44 38.14
C THR A 181 -14.15 -48.54 38.47
N LYS A 182 -13.03 -48.22 39.14
CA LYS A 182 -12.08 -49.22 39.63
C LYS A 182 -12.64 -50.00 40.81
N ASP A 183 -13.34 -49.37 41.72
CA ASP A 183 -13.96 -50.01 42.89
C ASP A 183 -15.13 -50.91 42.45
N GLU A 184 -15.94 -50.47 41.48
CA GLU A 184 -16.94 -51.33 40.80
C GLU A 184 -16.30 -52.53 40.10
N LYS A 185 -15.16 -52.36 39.42
CA LYS A 185 -14.42 -53.47 38.80
C LYS A 185 -13.84 -54.44 39.82
N LYS A 186 -13.35 -53.94 40.97
CA LYS A 186 -12.85 -54.77 42.07
C LYS A 186 -13.98 -55.54 42.76
N ALA A 187 -15.14 -54.92 42.97
CA ALA A 187 -16.33 -55.60 43.50
C ALA A 187 -16.78 -56.74 42.57
N LYS A 188 -16.84 -56.47 41.26
CA LYS A 188 -17.14 -57.52 40.26
C LYS A 188 -16.08 -58.63 40.21
N LYS A 189 -14.80 -58.30 40.39
CA LYS A 189 -13.72 -59.30 40.44
C LYS A 189 -13.75 -60.13 41.73
N ALA A 190 -14.13 -59.52 42.86
CA ALA A 190 -14.28 -60.18 44.15
C ALA A 190 -15.45 -61.18 44.16
N GLU A 191 -16.58 -60.82 43.54
CA GLU A 191 -17.71 -61.75 43.34
C GLU A 191 -17.32 -62.95 42.46
N VAL A 192 -16.51 -62.73 41.42
CA VAL A 192 -16.01 -63.83 40.56
C VAL A 192 -15.01 -64.72 41.30
N SER A 193 -14.15 -64.17 42.17
CA SER A 193 -13.20 -64.95 42.98
C SER A 193 -13.85 -65.70 44.15
N ALA A 194 -14.91 -65.16 44.76
CA ALA A 194 -15.66 -65.82 45.83
C ALA A 194 -16.41 -67.08 45.34
N LYS A 195 -16.71 -67.16 44.04
CA LYS A 195 -17.25 -68.37 43.40
C LYS A 195 -16.20 -69.45 43.09
N SER A 196 -14.90 -69.16 43.25
CA SER A 196 -13.82 -70.07 42.84
C SER A 196 -13.09 -70.78 43.99
N GLN A 197 -13.40 -70.53 45.26
CA GLN A 197 -12.84 -71.28 46.40
C GLN A 197 -13.71 -72.48 46.79
N LYS A 198 -13.74 -73.52 45.93
CA LYS A 198 -14.09 -74.89 46.33
C LYS A 198 -13.43 -75.91 45.40
N SER A 199 -12.11 -76.09 45.51
CA SER A 199 -11.39 -77.33 45.15
C SER A 199 -9.88 -77.17 45.38
N GLY A 200 -9.26 -78.14 46.05
CA GLY A 200 -7.92 -78.05 46.64
C GLY A 200 -6.75 -78.64 45.83
N LYS A 201 -5.55 -78.16 46.22
CA LYS A 201 -4.24 -78.80 46.50
C LYS A 201 -3.63 -79.86 45.55
N GLY A 202 -2.40 -79.58 45.10
CA GLY A 202 -1.36 -80.52 44.62
C GLY A 202 -0.06 -79.79 44.24
N ASN A 203 1.11 -80.33 44.59
CA ASN A 203 2.43 -79.67 44.65
C ASN A 203 3.50 -80.41 43.80
N VAL A 204 4.67 -79.75 43.57
CA VAL A 204 6.01 -80.25 43.15
C VAL A 204 6.22 -80.38 41.61
N SER A 205 7.33 -79.99 40.91
CA SER A 205 8.72 -79.58 41.22
C SER A 205 9.42 -78.79 40.08
N LYS A 206 10.26 -77.82 40.47
CA LYS A 206 11.69 -77.54 40.12
C LYS A 206 12.24 -77.69 38.67
N GLY A 207 12.84 -76.60 38.16
CA GLY A 207 13.81 -76.56 37.05
C GLY A 207 14.46 -75.18 36.91
N ALA A 208 15.79 -75.14 36.75
CA ALA A 208 16.69 -74.00 37.01
C ALA A 208 16.86 -72.98 35.84
N ALA A 209 17.50 -71.85 36.16
CA ALA A 209 17.79 -70.68 35.32
C ALA A 209 18.71 -70.95 34.09
N PRO A 210 18.86 -69.96 33.19
CA PRO A 210 20.07 -69.11 33.30
C PRO A 210 19.86 -67.60 33.04
N LYS A 211 20.93 -66.88 33.37
CA LYS A 211 21.16 -65.43 33.39
C LYS A 211 21.04 -64.75 32.02
N GLY A 212 20.58 -63.49 32.01
CA GLY A 212 20.51 -62.62 30.83
C GLY A 212 21.83 -61.93 30.44
N PRO A 213 21.76 -60.90 29.59
CA PRO A 213 22.47 -59.65 29.90
C PRO A 213 21.62 -58.39 29.73
N LYS A 214 22.01 -57.38 30.52
CA LYS A 214 21.41 -56.06 30.72
C LYS A 214 22.23 -55.03 29.94
N LEU A 215 21.58 -54.18 29.14
CA LEU A 215 22.06 -52.88 28.63
C LEU A 215 20.78 -52.06 28.41
N GLY A 216 20.53 -50.90 28.99
CA GLY A 216 21.42 -49.82 29.39
C GLY A 216 20.78 -48.55 28.81
N GLY A 217 20.20 -47.70 29.66
CA GLY A 217 19.51 -46.49 29.22
C GLY A 217 20.48 -45.44 28.68
N GLY A 218 19.98 -44.62 27.75
CA GLY A 218 20.69 -43.46 27.22
C GLY A 218 19.72 -42.45 26.66
N GLY A 219 19.39 -41.44 27.47
CA GLY A 219 18.73 -40.22 27.00
C GLY A 219 19.71 -39.37 26.19
N GLY A 220 19.26 -38.85 25.06
CA GLY A 220 20.00 -37.93 24.21
C GLY A 220 19.10 -36.78 23.77
N LYS A 221 19.44 -35.57 24.21
CA LYS A 221 18.88 -34.31 23.71
C LYS A 221 19.19 -34.16 22.21
N ARG A 222 18.19 -33.76 21.43
CA ARG A 222 18.31 -32.88 20.26
C ARG A 222 17.06 -32.02 20.18
#